data_AF-W5WJZ5-F1
#
_entry.id   AF-W5WJZ5-F1
#
_cell.length_a   1.000
_cell.length_b   1.000
_cell.length_c   1.000
_cell.angle_alpha   90.00
_cell.angle_beta   90.00
_cell.angle_gamma   90.00
#
_symmetry.space_group_name_H-M   'P 1'
#
loop_
_entity.id
_entity.type
_entity.pdbx_description
1 polymer ?
#
loop_
_entity_poly.entity_id
_entity_poly.type
_entity_poly.pdbx_seq_one_letter_code
_entity_poly.pdbx_strand_id
1 'polypeptide(L)'
;MGHRPALDVVLEGLRRLEYRGYDSAGVAVLDGAGGLAVERKAGRLANLEARLDEVGRDHVSGTTGMGHTRWATHGAPIDRNSHPHRDATGRLAVVHNGIIENFALLRAELEAEGVELASDTDSETAAHLIARAYAAGDTAGDLPASVRLVCRRLEGAFTLVVTHADQADKVVAARRSSPLVVGVGEGETFLASDVAAFIEFTRNAVELGQDQCVVITREGYEVTDFLGEPVATKAFEVNWDLSAAEKGGHDYFMLKEIEEQPEALANTLRGHFVDGRIVLDEQRLADQDLRDVDKVFVVACGTAFHSGLVAKYAIEHWTRLPVECELASEFRYRDPVLDRDTLVVAISQSGETADTLEAVRHAREQKARVLAICNTNGAQIPRESDAVLYTHAGPEIGVAATKTFLAQIAANYLVGLALAQARGTKYPDEVAREFHELEAMPDAVRHTLGVVPQVRELARELADSKAILFLGRHVGFPVALEGALKLKELAYMHAEGFAAGELKHGPIALIEQGLPVVIAMPSPKGRAVLHAKLLSNINEIQARGARTIVIAEEGDDTVKPFADHLIEVPAVPTLLQPLVSSVPLQVLAAEIARSRGYDVDKPRNLAKSVTVE
;
A
#
# COMPACT_ATOMS: atom_id res chain seq x y z
N MET A 1 -23.54 1.62 -11.84
CA MET A 1 -24.98 1.69 -12.19
C MET A 1 -25.16 2.78 -13.22
N GLY A 2 -25.87 2.57 -14.32
CA GLY A 2 -26.00 3.59 -15.36
C GLY A 2 -26.78 3.16 -16.59
N HIS A 3 -26.33 3.59 -17.76
CA HIS A 3 -26.93 3.26 -19.06
C HIS A 3 -26.22 2.10 -19.78
N ARG A 4 -25.02 1.72 -19.33
CA ARG A 4 -24.20 0.65 -19.94
C ARG A 4 -24.53 -0.73 -19.35
N PRO A 5 -24.21 -1.82 -20.07
CA PRO A 5 -24.21 -3.16 -19.50
C PRO A 5 -23.30 -3.21 -18.27
N ALA A 6 -23.87 -3.54 -17.11
CA ALA A 6 -23.14 -3.53 -15.84
C ALA A 6 -22.06 -4.61 -15.77
N LEU A 7 -22.28 -5.76 -16.42
CA LEU A 7 -21.34 -6.88 -16.39
C LEU A 7 -19.95 -6.47 -16.87
N ASP A 8 -19.85 -5.85 -18.05
CA ASP A 8 -18.55 -5.48 -18.65
C ASP A 8 -17.84 -4.41 -17.81
N VAL A 9 -18.59 -3.41 -17.35
CA VAL A 9 -18.09 -2.35 -16.46
C VAL A 9 -17.53 -2.94 -15.16
N VAL A 10 -18.28 -3.86 -14.54
CA VAL A 10 -17.86 -4.50 -13.29
C VAL A 10 -16.63 -5.38 -13.52
N LEU A 11 -16.62 -6.23 -14.56
CA LEU A 11 -15.47 -7.09 -14.86
C LEU A 11 -14.19 -6.30 -15.12
N GLU A 12 -14.29 -5.18 -15.82
CA GLU A 12 -13.15 -4.30 -16.05
C GLU A 12 -12.68 -3.63 -14.75
N GLY A 13 -13.61 -3.21 -13.89
CA GLY A 13 -13.29 -2.78 -12.53
C GLY A 13 -12.55 -3.85 -11.73
N LEU A 14 -13.02 -5.11 -11.77
CA LEU A 14 -12.37 -6.23 -11.08
C LEU A 14 -10.98 -6.53 -11.63
N ARG A 15 -10.78 -6.44 -12.95
CA ARG A 15 -9.47 -6.61 -13.57
C ARG A 15 -8.46 -5.61 -13.03
N ARG A 16 -8.88 -4.36 -12.86
CA ARG A 16 -8.06 -3.29 -12.28
C ARG A 16 -7.83 -3.43 -10.79
N LEU A 17 -8.72 -4.11 -10.06
CA LEU A 17 -8.61 -4.35 -8.62
C LEU A 17 -8.02 -5.72 -8.24
N GLU A 18 -7.66 -6.57 -9.22
CA GLU A 18 -7.15 -7.93 -8.95
C GLU A 18 -5.82 -7.91 -8.15
N TYR A 19 -5.09 -6.80 -8.14
CA TYR A 19 -3.89 -6.64 -7.29
C TYR A 19 -4.20 -6.56 -5.78
N ARG A 20 -5.46 -6.27 -5.41
CA ARG A 20 -5.92 -6.21 -4.01
C ARG A 20 -6.36 -7.56 -3.46
N GLY A 21 -6.60 -8.54 -4.33
CA GLY A 21 -7.03 -9.89 -3.96
C GLY A 21 -7.30 -10.74 -5.20
N TYR A 22 -6.87 -12.00 -5.17
CA TYR A 22 -6.92 -12.90 -6.33
C TYR A 22 -7.20 -14.36 -5.93
N ASP A 23 -7.72 -14.57 -4.71
CA ASP A 23 -8.08 -15.91 -4.22
C ASP A 23 -9.42 -16.39 -4.80
N SER A 24 -10.31 -15.47 -5.13
CA SER A 24 -11.58 -15.72 -5.81
C SER A 24 -12.19 -14.42 -6.34
N ALA A 25 -13.12 -14.51 -7.29
CA ALA A 25 -13.89 -13.38 -7.79
C ALA A 25 -15.36 -13.74 -8.05
N GLY A 26 -16.22 -12.72 -8.09
CA GLY A 26 -17.62 -12.90 -8.48
C GLY A 26 -18.33 -11.61 -8.84
N VAL A 27 -19.51 -11.75 -9.46
CA VAL A 27 -20.37 -10.66 -9.89
C VAL A 27 -21.83 -10.93 -9.54
N ALA A 28 -22.59 -9.86 -9.32
CA ALA A 28 -24.04 -9.89 -9.26
C ALA A 28 -24.63 -8.78 -10.13
N VAL A 29 -25.60 -9.12 -10.98
CA VAL A 29 -26.26 -8.18 -11.90
C VAL A 29 -27.77 -8.32 -11.78
N LEU A 30 -28.45 -7.17 -11.67
CA LEU A 30 -29.90 -7.06 -11.64
C LEU A 30 -30.44 -6.93 -13.06
N ASP A 31 -31.41 -7.78 -13.42
CA ASP A 31 -31.99 -7.80 -14.78
C ASP A 31 -33.00 -6.66 -15.04
N GLY A 32 -33.40 -5.92 -13.99
CA GLY A 32 -34.42 -4.87 -14.04
C GLY A 32 -35.86 -5.39 -14.14
N ALA A 33 -36.06 -6.70 -14.17
CA ALA A 33 -37.35 -7.40 -14.22
C ALA A 33 -37.66 -8.19 -12.93
N GLY A 34 -36.90 -7.93 -11.85
CA GLY A 34 -37.08 -8.54 -10.54
C GLY A 34 -36.22 -9.78 -10.29
N GLY A 35 -35.25 -10.06 -11.18
CA GLY A 35 -34.24 -11.10 -11.04
C GLY A 35 -32.85 -10.57 -10.69
N LEU A 36 -32.04 -11.46 -10.12
CA LEU A 36 -30.67 -11.22 -9.68
C LEU A 36 -29.81 -12.40 -10.09
N ALA A 37 -28.92 -12.18 -11.07
CA ALA A 37 -27.96 -13.17 -11.52
C ALA A 37 -26.67 -13.04 -10.70
N VAL A 38 -26.11 -14.16 -10.23
CA VAL A 38 -24.87 -14.19 -9.42
C VAL A 38 -23.99 -15.31 -9.92
N GLU A 39 -22.76 -15.00 -10.28
CA GLU A 39 -21.74 -15.98 -10.68
C GLU A 39 -20.44 -15.72 -9.92
N ARG A 40 -19.79 -16.80 -9.51
CA ARG A 40 -18.63 -16.76 -8.60
C ARG A 40 -17.66 -17.89 -8.91
N LYS A 41 -16.37 -17.64 -8.74
CA LYS A 41 -15.34 -18.66 -8.92
C LYS A 41 -14.10 -18.44 -8.06
N ALA A 42 -13.57 -19.51 -7.50
CA ALA A 42 -12.27 -19.52 -6.85
C ALA A 42 -11.12 -19.37 -7.86
N GLY A 43 -10.02 -18.77 -7.41
CA GLY A 43 -8.86 -18.41 -8.21
C GLY A 43 -8.96 -17.03 -8.85
N ARG A 44 -8.08 -16.82 -9.84
CA ARG A 44 -7.94 -15.55 -10.56
C ARG A 44 -9.21 -15.19 -11.35
N LEU A 45 -9.35 -13.93 -11.71
CA LEU A 45 -10.51 -13.39 -12.43
C LEU A 45 -10.82 -14.17 -13.72
N ALA A 46 -9.81 -14.67 -14.42
CA ALA A 46 -9.97 -15.51 -15.61
C ALA A 46 -10.88 -16.74 -15.39
N ASN A 47 -10.89 -17.30 -14.18
CA ASN A 47 -11.78 -18.41 -13.85
C ASN A 47 -13.25 -17.98 -13.80
N LEU A 48 -13.53 -16.76 -13.32
CA LEU A 48 -14.87 -16.18 -13.35
C LEU A 48 -15.29 -15.87 -14.79
N GLU A 49 -14.39 -15.35 -15.62
CA GLU A 49 -14.67 -15.09 -17.04
C GLU A 49 -15.02 -16.37 -17.79
N ALA A 50 -14.24 -17.44 -17.59
CA ALA A 50 -14.54 -18.75 -18.16
C ALA A 50 -15.91 -19.26 -17.69
N ARG A 51 -16.24 -19.09 -16.40
CA ARG A 51 -17.54 -19.46 -15.84
C ARG A 51 -18.69 -18.67 -16.48
N LEU A 52 -18.52 -17.37 -16.69
CA LEU A 52 -19.50 -16.51 -17.35
C LEU A 52 -19.72 -16.91 -18.82
N ASP A 53 -18.65 -17.33 -19.50
CA ASP A 53 -18.73 -17.84 -20.87
C ASP A 53 -19.45 -19.21 -20.92
N GLU A 54 -19.22 -20.09 -19.94
CA GLU A 54 -19.91 -21.38 -19.82
C GLU A 54 -21.43 -21.24 -19.61
N VAL A 55 -21.87 -20.30 -18.75
CA VAL A 55 -23.31 -20.06 -18.52
C VAL A 55 -23.94 -19.21 -19.60
N GLY A 56 -23.14 -18.49 -20.38
CA GLY A 56 -23.58 -17.50 -21.37
C GLY A 56 -23.87 -16.15 -20.71
N ARG A 57 -23.08 -15.13 -21.09
CA ARG A 57 -23.12 -13.78 -20.52
C ARG A 57 -24.49 -13.09 -20.60
N ASP A 58 -25.31 -13.46 -21.57
CA ASP A 58 -26.68 -12.91 -21.73
C ASP A 58 -27.57 -13.22 -20.51
N HIS A 59 -27.28 -14.28 -19.76
CA HIS A 59 -27.97 -14.62 -18.49
C HIS A 59 -27.57 -13.71 -17.32
N VAL A 60 -26.53 -12.88 -17.49
CA VAL A 60 -26.02 -11.94 -16.48
C VAL A 60 -26.08 -10.52 -17.08
N SER A 61 -27.27 -10.14 -17.55
CA SER A 61 -27.53 -8.88 -18.24
C SER A 61 -28.30 -7.89 -17.36
N GLY A 62 -28.01 -6.60 -17.52
CA GLY A 62 -28.59 -5.53 -16.71
C GLY A 62 -27.71 -4.28 -16.66
N THR A 63 -28.21 -3.20 -16.09
CA THR A 63 -27.48 -1.91 -15.97
C THR A 63 -27.10 -1.54 -14.54
N THR A 64 -27.51 -2.36 -13.56
CA THR A 64 -27.12 -2.29 -12.15
C THR A 64 -26.41 -3.58 -11.77
N GLY A 65 -25.20 -3.48 -11.23
CA GLY A 65 -24.44 -4.63 -10.80
C GLY A 65 -23.30 -4.28 -9.85
N MET A 66 -22.74 -5.30 -9.23
CA MET A 66 -21.59 -5.25 -8.34
C MET A 66 -20.65 -6.43 -8.63
N GLY A 67 -19.41 -6.32 -8.18
CA GLY A 67 -18.46 -7.43 -8.20
C GLY A 67 -17.47 -7.34 -7.07
N HIS A 68 -16.73 -8.42 -6.87
CA HIS A 68 -15.71 -8.49 -5.82
C HIS A 68 -14.54 -9.38 -6.23
N THR A 69 -13.34 -8.96 -5.86
CA THR A 69 -12.15 -9.80 -5.80
C THR A 69 -11.77 -10.00 -4.33
N ARG A 70 -11.54 -11.25 -3.94
CA ARG A 70 -11.39 -11.63 -2.53
C ARG A 70 -9.94 -11.99 -2.21
N TRP A 71 -9.49 -11.52 -1.04
CA TRP A 71 -8.36 -12.09 -0.30
C TRP A 71 -8.93 -12.74 0.96
N ALA A 72 -8.69 -14.04 1.14
CA ALA A 72 -9.43 -14.84 2.11
C ALA A 72 -8.93 -14.64 3.55
N THR A 73 -9.81 -14.20 4.46
CA THR A 73 -9.57 -14.14 5.92
C THR A 73 -10.33 -15.26 6.65
N HIS A 74 -11.65 -15.29 6.53
CA HIS A 74 -12.54 -16.31 7.10
C HIS A 74 -13.00 -17.31 6.03
N GLY A 75 -12.69 -18.60 6.20
CA GLY A 75 -13.09 -19.63 5.24
C GLY A 75 -12.17 -19.73 4.02
N ALA A 76 -11.94 -20.96 3.57
CA ALA A 76 -11.04 -21.29 2.48
C ALA A 76 -11.42 -20.59 1.15
N PRO A 77 -10.46 -20.37 0.22
CA PRO A 77 -10.70 -19.78 -1.09
C PRO A 77 -11.38 -20.78 -2.04
N ILE A 78 -12.68 -20.99 -1.84
CA ILE A 78 -13.54 -21.91 -2.60
C ILE A 78 -14.81 -21.20 -3.07
N ASP A 79 -15.44 -21.69 -4.15
CA ASP A 79 -16.58 -21.05 -4.82
C ASP A 79 -17.71 -20.58 -3.86
N ARG A 80 -18.03 -21.38 -2.82
CA ARG A 80 -19.10 -21.02 -1.86
C ARG A 80 -18.77 -19.81 -0.97
N ASN A 81 -17.47 -19.59 -0.70
CA ASN A 81 -16.96 -18.51 0.15
C ASN A 81 -16.61 -17.25 -0.66
N SER A 82 -16.69 -17.32 -1.99
CA SER A 82 -16.53 -16.16 -2.86
C SER A 82 -17.70 -15.19 -2.71
N HIS A 83 -17.45 -13.90 -2.83
CA HIS A 83 -18.50 -12.89 -2.89
C HIS A 83 -18.99 -12.74 -4.34
N PRO A 84 -20.22 -12.22 -4.60
CA PRO A 84 -21.23 -11.75 -3.65
C PRO A 84 -21.95 -12.87 -2.87
N HIS A 85 -22.22 -12.66 -1.59
CA HIS A 85 -23.12 -13.52 -0.80
C HIS A 85 -24.58 -13.18 -1.08
N ARG A 86 -25.46 -14.18 -0.99
CA ARG A 86 -26.91 -14.05 -1.22
C ARG A 86 -27.68 -14.36 0.04
N ASP A 87 -28.88 -13.82 0.14
CA ASP A 87 -29.86 -14.26 1.13
C ASP A 87 -30.54 -15.58 0.70
N ALA A 88 -31.36 -16.15 1.59
CA ALA A 88 -32.07 -17.40 1.34
C ALA A 88 -33.06 -17.34 0.16
N THR A 89 -33.61 -16.16 -0.16
CA THR A 89 -34.52 -16.00 -1.31
C THR A 89 -33.77 -15.82 -2.64
N GLY A 90 -32.47 -15.53 -2.57
CA GLY A 90 -31.63 -15.21 -3.72
C GLY A 90 -31.93 -13.85 -4.36
N ARG A 91 -32.68 -12.97 -3.69
CA ARG A 91 -33.09 -11.66 -4.21
C ARG A 91 -32.21 -10.51 -3.72
N LEU A 92 -31.37 -10.76 -2.71
CA LEU A 92 -30.38 -9.83 -2.18
C LEU A 92 -28.96 -10.32 -2.50
N ALA A 93 -28.05 -9.41 -2.83
CA ALA A 93 -26.61 -9.68 -2.89
C ALA A 93 -25.82 -8.69 -2.05
N VAL A 94 -24.74 -9.18 -1.41
CA VAL A 94 -23.78 -8.37 -0.65
C VAL A 94 -22.36 -8.71 -1.09
N VAL A 95 -21.56 -7.68 -1.35
CA VAL A 95 -20.09 -7.78 -1.32
C VAL A 95 -19.55 -7.03 -0.12
N HIS A 96 -18.47 -7.55 0.45
CA HIS A 96 -17.87 -7.04 1.68
C HIS A 96 -16.35 -6.96 1.57
N ASN A 97 -15.77 -5.83 1.98
CA ASN A 97 -14.34 -5.69 2.28
C ASN A 97 -14.17 -5.41 3.78
N GLY A 98 -13.33 -6.18 4.44
CA GLY A 98 -13.06 -6.04 5.88
C GLY A 98 -13.38 -7.32 6.65
N ILE A 99 -13.60 -7.19 7.96
CA ILE A 99 -13.95 -8.26 8.89
C ILE A 99 -15.09 -7.78 9.79
N ILE A 100 -16.17 -8.57 9.86
CA ILE A 100 -17.23 -8.41 10.86
C ILE A 100 -16.81 -9.20 12.11
N GLU A 101 -16.30 -8.53 13.12
CA GLU A 101 -15.67 -9.18 14.29
C GLU A 101 -16.68 -9.95 15.15
N ASN A 102 -17.90 -9.43 15.26
CA ASN A 102 -18.97 -10.07 16.04
C ASN A 102 -19.82 -11.07 15.22
N PHE A 103 -19.33 -11.55 14.07
CA PHE A 103 -20.08 -12.44 13.18
C PHE A 103 -20.55 -13.72 13.87
N ALA A 104 -19.76 -14.31 14.79
CA ALA A 104 -20.11 -15.56 15.45
C ALA A 104 -21.38 -15.43 16.30
N LEU A 105 -21.54 -14.30 17.00
CA LEU A 105 -22.74 -14.00 17.80
C LEU A 105 -23.95 -13.78 16.88
N LEU A 106 -23.78 -13.00 15.82
CA LEU A 106 -24.82 -12.68 14.85
C LEU A 106 -25.26 -13.92 14.05
N ARG A 107 -24.32 -14.80 13.71
CA ARG A 107 -24.58 -16.08 13.06
C ARG A 107 -25.40 -17.00 13.96
N ALA A 108 -25.04 -17.12 15.24
CA ALA A 108 -25.80 -17.93 16.19
C ALA A 108 -27.25 -17.44 16.35
N GLU A 109 -27.49 -16.13 16.31
CA GLU A 109 -28.85 -15.55 16.29
C GLU A 109 -29.64 -15.98 15.05
N LEU A 110 -29.05 -15.88 13.86
CA LEU A 110 -29.67 -16.31 12.62
C LEU A 110 -29.98 -17.82 12.60
N GLU A 111 -29.02 -18.64 13.04
CA GLU A 111 -29.18 -20.10 13.11
C GLU A 111 -30.26 -20.50 14.12
N ALA A 112 -30.37 -19.80 15.26
CA ALA A 112 -31.44 -20.02 16.24
C ALA A 112 -32.85 -19.72 15.68
N GLU A 113 -32.94 -18.83 14.69
CA GLU A 113 -34.16 -18.51 13.96
C GLU A 113 -34.41 -19.44 12.75
N GLY A 114 -33.53 -20.42 12.52
CA GLY A 114 -33.65 -21.42 11.46
C GLY A 114 -33.05 -21.01 10.11
N VAL A 115 -32.21 -19.97 10.07
CA VAL A 115 -31.47 -19.59 8.87
C VAL A 115 -30.27 -20.52 8.69
N GLU A 116 -30.20 -21.20 7.55
CA GLU A 116 -29.03 -22.00 7.17
C GLU A 116 -28.02 -21.15 6.39
N LEU A 117 -26.82 -20.98 6.93
CA LEU A 117 -25.71 -20.33 6.21
C LEU A 117 -25.03 -21.33 5.25
N ALA A 118 -24.78 -20.88 4.03
CA ALA A 118 -24.20 -21.68 2.95
C ALA A 118 -22.65 -21.58 2.87
N SER A 119 -22.03 -20.70 3.66
CA SER A 119 -20.60 -20.41 3.64
C SER A 119 -19.98 -20.36 5.04
N ASP A 120 -18.66 -20.28 5.06
CA ASP A 120 -17.85 -20.18 6.28
C ASP A 120 -17.47 -18.71 6.58
N THR A 121 -18.01 -17.74 5.83
CA THR A 121 -17.58 -16.34 5.90
C THR A 121 -18.37 -15.57 6.94
N ASP A 122 -17.72 -14.60 7.55
CA ASP A 122 -18.34 -13.54 8.33
C ASP A 122 -19.37 -12.74 7.50
N SER A 123 -19.04 -12.54 6.22
CA SER A 123 -19.73 -11.70 5.26
C SER A 123 -21.16 -12.17 4.93
N GLU A 124 -21.42 -13.48 4.91
CA GLU A 124 -22.78 -14.01 4.69
C GLU A 124 -23.75 -13.61 5.79
N THR A 125 -23.26 -13.43 7.02
CA THR A 125 -24.05 -12.98 8.17
C THR A 125 -24.72 -11.63 7.88
N ALA A 126 -24.00 -10.70 7.23
CA ALA A 126 -24.57 -9.41 6.84
C ALA A 126 -25.69 -9.56 5.81
N ALA A 127 -25.54 -10.46 4.82
CA ALA A 127 -26.56 -10.69 3.80
C ALA A 127 -27.90 -11.13 4.41
N HIS A 128 -27.87 -12.10 5.32
CA HIS A 128 -29.09 -12.59 5.98
C HIS A 128 -29.68 -11.57 6.96
N LEU A 129 -28.86 -10.84 7.72
CA LEU A 129 -29.34 -9.79 8.61
C LEU A 129 -30.05 -8.66 7.84
N ILE A 130 -29.49 -8.22 6.70
CA ILE A 130 -30.09 -7.18 5.87
C ILE A 130 -31.38 -7.70 5.23
N ALA A 131 -31.38 -8.92 4.71
CA ALA A 131 -32.58 -9.54 4.16
C ALA A 131 -33.72 -9.63 5.19
N ARG A 132 -33.40 -9.98 6.44
CA ARG A 132 -34.39 -10.01 7.53
C ARG A 132 -34.95 -8.62 7.86
N ALA A 133 -34.08 -7.61 7.98
CA ALA A 133 -34.50 -6.22 8.21
C ALA A 133 -35.32 -5.64 7.05
N TYR A 134 -35.05 -6.08 5.82
CA TYR A 134 -35.80 -5.68 4.64
C TYR A 134 -37.16 -6.38 4.53
N ALA A 135 -37.25 -7.65 4.95
CA ALA A 135 -38.48 -8.42 4.85
C ALA A 135 -39.52 -8.04 5.91
N ALA A 136 -39.09 -7.57 7.08
CA ALA A 136 -39.99 -7.29 8.22
C ALA A 136 -39.45 -6.20 9.16
N GLY A 137 -40.34 -5.66 10.00
CA GLY A 137 -40.01 -4.63 10.98
C GLY A 137 -40.14 -3.20 10.44
N ASP A 138 -39.55 -2.24 11.14
CA ASP A 138 -39.71 -0.81 10.87
C ASP A 138 -39.08 -0.36 9.54
N THR A 139 -38.15 -1.15 9.00
CA THR A 139 -37.44 -0.89 7.74
C THR A 139 -37.95 -1.73 6.56
N ALA A 140 -39.07 -2.44 6.74
CA ALA A 140 -39.58 -3.37 5.73
C ALA A 140 -39.81 -2.67 4.38
N GLY A 141 -39.25 -3.24 3.31
CA GLY A 141 -39.33 -2.68 1.96
C GLY A 141 -38.39 -1.50 1.68
N ASP A 142 -37.65 -0.99 2.67
CA ASP A 142 -36.67 0.09 2.54
C ASP A 142 -35.23 -0.46 2.69
N LEU A 143 -34.56 -0.67 1.56
CA LEU A 143 -33.20 -1.20 1.51
C LEU A 143 -32.19 -0.27 2.20
N PRO A 144 -32.11 1.05 1.90
CA PRO A 144 -31.25 1.98 2.64
C PRO A 144 -31.43 1.91 4.16
N ALA A 145 -32.67 1.94 4.65
CA ALA A 145 -32.93 1.88 6.09
C ALA A 145 -32.52 0.53 6.70
N SER A 146 -32.77 -0.57 5.99
CA SER A 146 -32.39 -1.92 6.43
C SER A 146 -30.87 -2.08 6.53
N VAL A 147 -30.12 -1.56 5.56
CA VAL A 147 -28.65 -1.57 5.58
C VAL A 147 -28.12 -0.76 6.75
N ARG A 148 -28.62 0.47 6.96
CA ARG A 148 -28.23 1.31 8.11
C ARG A 148 -28.51 0.63 9.44
N LEU A 149 -29.68 0.03 9.60
CA LEU A 149 -30.07 -0.70 10.82
C LEU A 149 -29.08 -1.83 11.13
N VAL A 150 -28.69 -2.61 10.13
CA VAL A 150 -27.72 -3.70 10.31
C VAL A 150 -26.32 -3.18 10.60
N CYS A 151 -25.86 -2.14 9.89
CA CYS A 151 -24.52 -1.56 10.08
C CYS A 151 -24.28 -1.08 11.52
N ARG A 152 -25.35 -0.63 12.23
CA ARG A 152 -25.27 -0.27 13.65
C ARG A 152 -24.98 -1.45 14.59
N ARG A 153 -25.23 -2.68 14.14
CA ARG A 153 -25.02 -3.91 14.92
C ARG A 153 -23.69 -4.58 14.61
N LEU A 154 -23.06 -4.26 13.49
CA LEU A 154 -21.80 -4.86 13.08
C LEU A 154 -20.66 -4.24 13.90
N GLU A 155 -19.70 -5.07 14.31
CA GLU A 155 -18.43 -4.66 14.92
C GLU A 155 -17.27 -4.97 13.97
N GLY A 156 -16.16 -4.24 14.09
CA GLY A 156 -15.01 -4.35 13.19
C GLY A 156 -14.99 -3.32 12.05
N ALA A 157 -14.24 -3.64 11.01
CA ALA A 157 -14.05 -2.81 9.82
C ALA A 157 -14.76 -3.43 8.63
N PHE A 158 -15.62 -2.68 7.94
CA PHE A 158 -16.36 -3.17 6.79
C PHE A 158 -16.68 -2.07 5.76
N THR A 159 -16.62 -2.44 4.49
CA THR A 159 -17.34 -1.80 3.39
C THR A 159 -18.33 -2.80 2.84
N LEU A 160 -19.61 -2.48 2.86
CA LEU A 160 -20.67 -3.31 2.25
C LEU A 160 -21.18 -2.62 0.99
N VAL A 161 -21.46 -3.39 -0.07
CA VAL A 161 -22.27 -2.95 -1.20
C VAL A 161 -23.39 -3.96 -1.41
N VAL A 162 -24.61 -3.46 -1.50
CA VAL A 162 -25.85 -4.24 -1.38
C VAL A 162 -26.80 -3.87 -2.52
N THR A 163 -27.37 -4.88 -3.14
CA THR A 163 -28.47 -4.76 -4.11
C THR A 163 -29.62 -5.66 -3.71
N HIS A 164 -30.83 -5.27 -4.12
CA HIS A 164 -32.03 -6.07 -3.93
C HIS A 164 -32.87 -6.05 -5.21
N ALA A 165 -33.44 -7.18 -5.59
CA ALA A 165 -34.18 -7.36 -6.84
C ALA A 165 -35.42 -6.44 -6.97
N ASP A 166 -36.06 -6.10 -5.86
CA ASP A 166 -37.21 -5.16 -5.83
C ASP A 166 -36.82 -3.67 -5.86
N GLN A 167 -35.53 -3.35 -5.68
CA GLN A 167 -35.02 -1.97 -5.73
C GLN A 167 -33.91 -1.86 -6.78
N ALA A 168 -34.21 -2.29 -8.02
CA ALA A 168 -33.22 -2.37 -9.09
C ALA A 168 -32.64 -1.01 -9.54
N ASP A 169 -33.30 0.08 -9.15
CA ASP A 169 -32.91 1.48 -9.37
C ASP A 169 -31.96 2.02 -8.29
N LYS A 170 -31.51 1.19 -7.35
CA LYS A 170 -30.61 1.61 -6.26
C LYS A 170 -29.51 0.60 -5.99
N VAL A 171 -28.34 1.13 -5.61
CA VAL A 171 -27.30 0.36 -4.92
C VAL A 171 -27.01 1.07 -3.61
N VAL A 172 -26.98 0.32 -2.51
CA VAL A 172 -26.70 0.85 -1.18
C VAL A 172 -25.34 0.37 -0.74
N ALA A 173 -24.49 1.26 -0.26
CA ALA A 173 -23.21 0.89 0.33
C ALA A 173 -23.01 1.55 1.69
N ALA A 174 -22.26 0.88 2.54
CA ALA A 174 -21.94 1.35 3.88
C ALA A 174 -20.43 1.23 4.12
N ARG A 175 -19.86 2.17 4.87
CA ARG A 175 -18.43 2.26 5.15
C ARG A 175 -18.16 2.44 6.64
N ARG A 176 -17.31 1.58 7.20
CA ARG A 176 -16.61 1.75 8.49
C ARG A 176 -15.20 1.18 8.37
N SER A 177 -14.19 2.02 8.55
CA SER A 177 -12.77 1.63 8.64
C SER A 177 -12.25 0.73 7.51
N SER A 178 -12.87 0.80 6.32
CA SER A 178 -12.45 0.15 5.09
C SER A 178 -12.69 1.11 3.90
N PRO A 179 -11.90 1.08 2.82
CA PRO A 179 -12.04 2.01 1.69
C PRO A 179 -13.39 1.92 0.96
N LEU A 180 -13.96 3.07 0.61
CA LEU A 180 -15.08 3.23 -0.32
C LEU A 180 -15.05 4.65 -0.89
N VAL A 181 -15.19 4.77 -2.21
CA VAL A 181 -15.25 6.03 -2.94
C VAL A 181 -16.39 5.98 -3.97
N VAL A 182 -17.05 7.12 -4.17
CA VAL A 182 -18.10 7.28 -5.18
C VAL A 182 -17.50 7.92 -6.43
N GLY A 183 -17.72 7.33 -7.60
CA GLY A 183 -17.42 7.95 -8.89
C GLY A 183 -18.69 8.55 -9.50
N VAL A 184 -18.62 9.80 -9.95
CA VAL A 184 -19.78 10.54 -10.50
C VAL A 184 -19.59 10.75 -12.00
N GLY A 185 -20.34 10.02 -12.82
CA GLY A 185 -20.31 10.12 -14.28
C GLY A 185 -21.52 10.86 -14.85
N GLU A 186 -21.63 10.86 -16.18
CA GLU A 186 -22.79 11.43 -16.88
C GLU A 186 -23.92 10.39 -16.99
N GLY A 187 -24.97 10.53 -16.17
CA GLY A 187 -26.11 9.61 -16.15
C GLY A 187 -25.75 8.21 -15.63
N GLU A 188 -24.71 8.14 -14.79
CA GLU A 188 -24.23 6.93 -14.14
C GLU A 188 -23.43 7.24 -12.88
N THR A 189 -23.46 6.31 -11.92
CA THR A 189 -22.74 6.42 -10.66
C THR A 189 -22.02 5.11 -10.36
N PHE A 190 -20.81 5.21 -9.83
CA PHE A 190 -19.92 4.10 -9.51
C PHE A 190 -19.60 4.06 -8.02
N LEU A 191 -19.41 2.85 -7.50
CA LEU A 191 -18.88 2.61 -6.16
C LEU A 191 -17.70 1.67 -6.30
N ALA A 192 -16.59 2.00 -5.65
CA ALA A 192 -15.42 1.14 -5.61
C ALA A 192 -14.62 1.35 -4.33
N SER A 193 -13.77 0.39 -4.00
CA SER A 193 -12.76 0.52 -2.94
C SER A 193 -11.56 1.35 -3.38
N ASP A 194 -11.39 1.60 -4.68
CA ASP A 194 -10.33 2.40 -5.28
C ASP A 194 -10.84 3.06 -6.58
N VAL A 195 -10.41 4.31 -6.83
CA VAL A 195 -10.77 5.09 -8.02
C VAL A 195 -10.36 4.41 -9.32
N ALA A 196 -9.32 3.56 -9.31
CA ALA A 196 -8.86 2.81 -10.48
C ALA A 196 -9.97 2.00 -11.15
N ALA A 197 -10.96 1.52 -10.39
CA ALA A 197 -12.04 0.70 -10.92
C ALA A 197 -12.97 1.45 -11.88
N PHE A 198 -13.09 2.78 -11.78
CA PHE A 198 -14.01 3.57 -12.59
C PHE A 198 -13.36 4.74 -13.32
N ILE A 199 -12.04 4.92 -13.22
CA ILE A 199 -11.34 6.10 -13.76
C ILE A 199 -11.48 6.27 -15.28
N GLU A 200 -11.77 5.20 -16.02
CA GLU A 200 -12.11 5.27 -17.45
C GLU A 200 -13.40 6.04 -17.73
N PHE A 201 -14.36 5.96 -16.80
CA PHE A 201 -15.69 6.49 -16.97
C PHE A 201 -15.83 7.89 -16.37
N THR A 202 -15.10 8.20 -15.31
CA THR A 202 -15.10 9.51 -14.68
C THR A 202 -13.85 9.78 -13.85
N ARG A 203 -13.43 11.05 -13.82
CA ARG A 203 -12.39 11.57 -12.92
C ARG A 203 -12.96 12.23 -11.66
N ASN A 204 -14.27 12.47 -11.64
CA ASN A 204 -14.95 13.09 -10.51
C ASN A 204 -15.25 12.04 -9.46
N ALA A 205 -14.64 12.20 -8.30
CA ALA A 205 -14.77 11.30 -7.18
C ALA A 205 -15.25 12.03 -5.94
N VAL A 206 -15.89 11.29 -5.03
CA VAL A 206 -16.41 11.82 -3.77
C VAL A 206 -15.92 10.94 -2.63
N GLU A 207 -15.28 11.58 -1.65
CA GLU A 207 -14.81 10.93 -0.44
C GLU A 207 -15.97 10.68 0.53
N LEU A 208 -15.98 9.48 1.12
CA LEU A 208 -16.90 9.11 2.20
C LEU A 208 -16.17 9.09 3.54
N GLY A 209 -16.79 9.63 4.58
CA GLY A 209 -16.34 9.56 5.97
C GLY A 209 -16.60 8.20 6.64
N GLN A 210 -16.42 8.16 7.95
CA GLN A 210 -16.68 6.98 8.79
C GLN A 210 -18.16 6.86 9.15
N ASP A 211 -18.63 5.62 9.32
CA ASP A 211 -20.01 5.30 9.69
C ASP A 211 -21.05 5.91 8.76
N GLN A 212 -20.73 5.91 7.46
CA GLN A 212 -21.58 6.49 6.41
C GLN A 212 -22.21 5.43 5.54
N CYS A 213 -23.46 5.68 5.17
CA CYS A 213 -24.23 4.94 4.18
C CYS A 213 -24.46 5.84 2.96
N VAL A 214 -24.10 5.33 1.79
CA VAL A 214 -24.36 5.98 0.50
C VAL A 214 -25.40 5.19 -0.29
N VAL A 215 -26.37 5.89 -0.84
CA VAL A 215 -27.32 5.35 -1.81
C VAL A 215 -26.96 5.96 -3.16
N ILE A 216 -26.68 5.12 -4.14
CA ILE A 216 -26.45 5.59 -5.52
C ILE A 216 -27.63 5.20 -6.41
N THR A 217 -27.94 6.12 -7.32
CA THR A 217 -28.85 5.95 -8.47
C THR A 217 -28.07 6.29 -9.74
N ARG A 218 -28.70 6.15 -10.91
CA ARG A 218 -28.07 6.64 -12.16
C ARG A 218 -27.98 8.16 -12.22
N GLU A 219 -28.82 8.87 -11.45
CA GLU A 219 -28.90 10.33 -11.42
C GLU A 219 -27.90 10.96 -10.43
N GLY A 220 -27.40 10.21 -9.45
CA GLY A 220 -26.42 10.70 -8.49
C GLY A 220 -26.36 9.86 -7.22
N TYR A 221 -26.03 10.51 -6.10
CA TYR A 221 -25.82 9.85 -4.82
C TYR A 221 -26.38 10.67 -3.65
N GLU A 222 -26.73 9.97 -2.57
CA GLU A 222 -27.11 10.55 -1.28
C GLU A 222 -26.28 9.90 -0.18
N VAL A 223 -25.70 10.71 0.72
CA VAL A 223 -24.90 10.20 1.85
C VAL A 223 -25.55 10.55 3.17
N THR A 224 -25.69 9.54 4.01
CA THR A 224 -26.21 9.63 5.37
C THR A 224 -25.25 8.96 6.35
N ASP A 225 -25.36 9.25 7.64
CA ASP A 225 -24.76 8.40 8.67
C ASP A 225 -25.61 7.13 8.89
N PHE A 226 -25.18 6.25 9.80
CA PHE A 226 -25.96 5.05 10.15
C PHE A 226 -27.26 5.34 10.94
N LEU A 227 -27.49 6.57 11.39
CA LEU A 227 -28.76 7.01 11.98
C LEU A 227 -29.75 7.53 10.92
N GLY A 228 -29.27 7.81 9.72
CA GLY A 228 -30.06 8.34 8.60
C GLY A 228 -29.96 9.85 8.44
N GLU A 229 -29.09 10.53 9.19
CA GLU A 229 -28.89 11.97 9.07
C GLU A 229 -27.99 12.29 7.86
N PRO A 230 -28.33 13.30 7.03
CA PRO A 230 -27.51 13.66 5.87
C PRO A 230 -26.10 14.12 6.27
N VAL A 231 -25.10 13.70 5.48
CA VAL A 231 -23.70 14.08 5.72
C VAL A 231 -23.11 14.84 4.54
N ALA A 232 -22.37 15.91 4.83
CA ALA A 232 -21.63 16.66 3.82
C ALA A 232 -20.49 15.82 3.23
N THR A 233 -20.32 15.90 1.90
CA THR A 233 -19.29 15.17 1.17
C THR A 233 -18.22 16.10 0.61
N LYS A 234 -17.04 15.54 0.35
CA LYS A 234 -15.90 16.26 -0.25
C LYS A 234 -15.62 15.66 -1.63
N ALA A 235 -15.85 16.45 -2.67
CA ALA A 235 -15.51 16.08 -4.05
C ALA A 235 -14.02 16.35 -4.33
N PHE A 236 -13.42 15.51 -5.17
CA PHE A 236 -12.07 15.68 -5.68
C PHE A 236 -11.96 15.15 -7.11
N GLU A 237 -10.94 15.61 -7.82
CA GLU A 237 -10.62 15.15 -9.18
C GLU A 237 -9.41 14.22 -9.16
N VAL A 238 -9.49 13.12 -9.91
CA VAL A 238 -8.38 12.18 -10.08
C VAL A 238 -7.45 12.68 -11.20
N ASN A 239 -6.25 13.10 -10.79
CA ASN A 239 -5.29 13.81 -11.66
C ASN A 239 -4.37 12.89 -12.49
N TRP A 240 -4.52 11.56 -12.41
CA TRP A 240 -3.75 10.59 -13.20
C TRP A 240 -4.66 9.86 -14.20
N ASP A 241 -4.11 9.29 -15.28
CA ASP A 241 -4.89 8.63 -16.34
C ASP A 241 -4.79 7.10 -16.30
N LEU A 242 -5.60 6.42 -17.13
CA LEU A 242 -5.66 4.96 -17.16
C LEU A 242 -4.28 4.30 -17.41
N SER A 243 -3.44 4.95 -18.23
CA SER A 243 -2.14 4.41 -18.62
C SER A 243 -1.19 4.25 -17.43
N ALA A 244 -1.35 5.08 -16.39
CA ALA A 244 -0.59 4.96 -15.15
C ALA A 244 -0.84 3.63 -14.43
N ALA A 245 -2.03 3.05 -14.58
CA ALA A 245 -2.43 1.77 -13.99
C ALA A 245 -2.28 0.56 -14.95
N GLU A 246 -1.73 0.77 -16.15
CA GLU A 246 -1.44 -0.29 -17.12
C GLU A 246 0.06 -0.61 -17.17
N LYS A 247 0.43 -1.76 -17.78
CA LYS A 247 1.84 -2.14 -17.94
C LYS A 247 2.61 -1.28 -18.95
N GLY A 248 1.93 -0.54 -19.83
CA GLY A 248 2.59 0.39 -20.76
C GLY A 248 3.69 -0.23 -21.63
N GLY A 249 3.55 -1.50 -22.03
CA GLY A 249 4.55 -2.21 -22.84
C GLY A 249 5.62 -2.98 -22.05
N HIS A 250 5.61 -2.94 -20.72
CA HIS A 250 6.51 -3.73 -19.86
C HIS A 250 5.95 -5.14 -19.63
N ASP A 251 6.85 -6.10 -19.39
CA ASP A 251 6.46 -7.51 -19.11
C ASP A 251 5.60 -7.62 -17.83
N TYR A 252 5.92 -6.81 -16.81
CA TYR A 252 5.29 -6.81 -15.50
C TYR A 252 5.29 -5.41 -14.86
N PHE A 253 4.35 -5.14 -13.95
CA PHE A 253 4.17 -3.84 -13.30
C PHE A 253 5.39 -3.42 -12.49
N MET A 254 5.99 -4.33 -11.72
CA MET A 254 7.17 -3.97 -10.91
C MET A 254 8.32 -3.42 -11.77
N LEU A 255 8.48 -3.88 -13.02
CA LEU A 255 9.49 -3.33 -13.92
C LEU A 255 9.16 -1.89 -14.33
N LYS A 256 7.92 -1.66 -14.79
CA LYS A 256 7.42 -0.31 -15.10
C LYS A 256 7.66 0.62 -13.91
N GLU A 257 7.29 0.18 -12.72
CA GLU A 257 7.39 0.98 -11.50
C GLU A 257 8.84 1.28 -11.11
N ILE A 258 9.78 0.34 -11.31
CA ILE A 258 11.22 0.60 -11.15
C ILE A 258 11.71 1.67 -12.13
N GLU A 259 11.26 1.62 -13.39
CA GLU A 259 11.66 2.58 -14.44
C GLU A 259 10.99 3.96 -14.27
N GLU A 260 9.83 4.02 -13.61
CA GLU A 260 9.12 5.25 -13.23
C GLU A 260 9.70 5.97 -12.01
N GLN A 261 10.66 5.37 -11.28
CA GLN A 261 11.22 5.95 -10.05
C GLN A 261 11.76 7.39 -10.20
N PRO A 262 12.44 7.78 -11.29
CA PRO A 262 12.84 9.17 -11.50
C PRO A 262 11.67 10.14 -11.51
N GLU A 263 10.58 9.78 -12.20
CA GLU A 263 9.39 10.62 -12.30
C GLU A 263 8.63 10.67 -10.97
N ALA A 264 8.48 9.52 -10.30
CA ALA A 264 7.86 9.45 -8.98
C ALA A 264 8.56 10.35 -7.96
N LEU A 265 9.90 10.35 -7.94
CA LEU A 265 10.69 11.27 -7.11
C LEU A 265 10.46 12.74 -7.49
N ALA A 266 10.53 13.07 -8.78
CA ALA A 266 10.29 14.44 -9.24
C ALA A 266 8.88 14.93 -8.85
N ASN A 267 7.88 14.06 -8.94
CA ASN A 267 6.51 14.35 -8.54
C ASN A 267 6.38 14.53 -7.02
N THR A 268 7.10 13.74 -6.21
CA THR A 268 7.13 13.87 -4.74
C THR A 268 7.70 15.21 -4.28
N LEU A 269 8.64 15.78 -5.04
CA LEU A 269 9.30 17.04 -4.66
C LEU A 269 8.58 18.28 -5.18
N ARG A 270 7.75 18.11 -6.21
CA ARG A 270 7.11 19.23 -6.91
C ARG A 270 6.20 20.00 -5.97
N GLY A 271 6.41 21.31 -5.89
CA GLY A 271 5.57 22.21 -5.08
C GLY A 271 5.94 22.28 -3.60
N HIS A 272 6.94 21.51 -3.15
CA HIS A 272 7.35 21.49 -1.74
C HIS A 272 8.47 22.47 -1.38
N PHE A 273 8.95 23.27 -2.34
CA PHE A 273 9.90 24.36 -2.08
C PHE A 273 9.39 25.66 -2.71
N VAL A 274 8.87 26.55 -1.87
CA VAL A 274 8.21 27.79 -2.28
C VAL A 274 8.83 28.94 -1.50
N ASP A 275 9.27 29.99 -2.19
CA ASP A 275 9.88 31.19 -1.60
C ASP A 275 11.02 30.89 -0.60
N GLY A 276 11.82 29.86 -0.91
CA GLY A 276 12.95 29.44 -0.06
C GLY A 276 12.55 28.63 1.17
N ARG A 277 11.32 28.12 1.24
CA ARG A 277 10.80 27.34 2.37
C ARG A 277 10.23 26.01 1.94
N ILE A 278 10.37 25.01 2.82
CA ILE A 278 9.67 23.75 2.70
C ILE A 278 8.21 23.92 3.11
N VAL A 279 7.30 23.39 2.29
CA VAL A 279 5.84 23.38 2.53
C VAL A 279 5.31 21.94 2.46
N LEU A 280 4.28 21.63 3.25
CA LEU A 280 3.60 20.32 3.26
C LEU A 280 2.23 20.45 2.55
N ASP A 281 1.64 19.34 2.09
CA ASP A 281 0.38 19.38 1.33
C ASP A 281 -0.82 19.80 2.17
N GLU A 282 -0.98 19.17 3.34
CA GLU A 282 -2.03 19.50 4.29
C GLU A 282 -1.39 19.79 5.64
N GLN A 283 -1.32 21.06 6.01
CA GLN A 283 -0.70 21.47 7.27
C GLN A 283 -1.76 22.05 8.20
N ARG A 284 -2.28 21.22 9.12
CA ARG A 284 -3.16 21.67 10.23
C ARG A 284 -2.36 21.95 11.52
N LEU A 285 -1.03 21.83 11.45
CA LEU A 285 -0.06 22.19 12.49
C LEU A 285 0.54 23.58 12.23
N ALA A 286 0.63 24.43 13.25
CA ALA A 286 1.35 25.70 13.13
C ALA A 286 2.87 25.47 13.06
N ASP A 287 3.63 26.43 12.53
CA ASP A 287 5.10 26.38 12.55
C ASP A 287 5.65 26.26 13.99
N GLN A 288 4.94 26.86 14.96
CA GLN A 288 5.27 26.73 16.37
C GLN A 288 5.12 25.29 16.86
N ASP A 289 4.11 24.56 16.36
CA ASP A 289 3.93 23.15 16.72
C ASP A 289 5.12 22.30 16.27
N LEU A 290 5.62 22.51 15.05
CA LEU A 290 6.81 21.80 14.56
C LEU A 290 8.08 22.20 15.31
N ARG A 291 8.16 23.45 15.78
CA ARG A 291 9.29 23.96 16.55
C ARG A 291 9.38 23.35 17.94
N ASP A 292 8.24 23.15 18.59
CA ASP A 292 8.15 22.63 19.96
C ASP A 292 8.38 21.11 20.02
N VAL A 293 8.40 20.42 18.87
CA VAL A 293 8.75 18.99 18.82
C VAL A 293 10.11 18.75 19.44
N ASP A 294 10.20 17.84 20.42
CA ASP A 294 11.45 17.45 21.09
C ASP A 294 11.84 15.98 20.85
N LYS A 295 10.92 15.17 20.31
CA LYS A 295 11.11 13.77 19.95
C LYS A 295 10.28 13.37 18.74
N VAL A 296 10.84 12.50 17.90
CA VAL A 296 10.15 11.94 16.75
C VAL A 296 10.02 10.43 16.87
N PHE A 297 8.83 9.91 16.66
CA PHE A 297 8.58 8.51 16.37
C PHE A 297 8.26 8.34 14.89
N VAL A 298 8.84 7.34 14.25
CA VAL A 298 8.46 6.91 12.90
C VAL A 298 7.80 5.54 13.01
N VAL A 299 6.55 5.44 12.61
CA VAL A 299 5.74 4.21 12.71
C VAL A 299 5.27 3.75 11.33
N ALA A 300 5.56 2.50 11.00
CA ALA A 300 5.21 1.90 9.71
C ALA A 300 5.35 0.38 9.74
N CYS A 301 5.00 -0.27 8.62
CA CYS A 301 5.17 -1.71 8.41
C CYS A 301 5.98 -1.98 7.14
N GLY A 302 6.74 -3.10 7.12
CA GLY A 302 7.45 -3.61 5.94
C GLY A 302 8.39 -2.58 5.28
N THR A 303 8.33 -2.44 3.96
CA THR A 303 9.16 -1.50 3.19
C THR A 303 9.00 -0.03 3.66
N ALA A 304 7.81 0.38 4.13
CA ALA A 304 7.61 1.73 4.67
C ALA A 304 8.34 1.94 6.01
N PHE A 305 8.53 0.88 6.79
CA PHE A 305 9.39 0.94 7.98
C PHE A 305 10.86 1.12 7.60
N HIS A 306 11.34 0.46 6.54
CA HIS A 306 12.70 0.64 6.05
C HIS A 306 12.97 2.08 5.55
N SER A 307 11.98 2.75 4.93
CA SER A 307 12.14 4.16 4.53
C SER A 307 12.24 5.08 5.76
N GLY A 308 11.51 4.77 6.83
CA GLY A 308 11.67 5.39 8.15
C GLY A 308 13.07 5.19 8.76
N LEU A 309 13.63 3.98 8.68
CA LEU A 309 14.99 3.70 9.15
C LEU A 309 16.05 4.49 8.38
N VAL A 310 15.85 4.72 7.08
CA VAL A 310 16.69 5.62 6.28
C VAL A 310 16.53 7.06 6.77
N ALA A 311 15.30 7.53 6.90
CA ALA A 311 14.93 8.88 7.31
C ALA A 311 15.53 9.29 8.65
N LYS A 312 15.56 8.37 9.61
CA LYS A 312 16.16 8.57 10.94
C LYS A 312 17.55 9.22 10.87
N TYR A 313 18.43 8.72 10.00
CA TYR A 313 19.78 9.27 9.88
C TYR A 313 19.79 10.73 9.43
N ALA A 314 18.89 11.11 8.52
CA ALA A 314 18.80 12.48 8.00
C ALA A 314 18.14 13.43 9.03
N ILE A 315 17.02 13.02 9.62
CA ILE A 315 16.30 13.81 10.62
C ILE A 315 17.21 14.08 11.84
N GLU A 316 17.85 13.05 12.41
CA GLU A 316 18.78 13.24 13.53
C GLU A 316 19.97 14.13 13.15
N HIS A 317 20.48 14.00 11.93
CA HIS A 317 21.60 14.80 11.45
C HIS A 317 21.24 16.29 11.33
N TRP A 318 20.08 16.61 10.77
CA TRP A 318 19.66 17.98 10.50
C TRP A 318 19.02 18.70 11.69
N THR A 319 18.33 17.96 12.56
CA THR A 319 17.50 18.55 13.63
C THR A 319 18.06 18.32 15.03
N ARG A 320 18.93 17.31 15.20
CA ARG A 320 19.37 16.79 16.51
C ARG A 320 18.24 16.26 17.39
N LEU A 321 17.05 16.03 16.82
CA LEU A 321 15.96 15.34 17.49
C LEU A 321 16.29 13.86 17.67
N PRO A 322 15.99 13.24 18.81
CA PRO A 322 15.95 11.80 18.91
C PRO A 322 14.84 11.25 18.02
N VAL A 323 15.17 10.27 17.18
CA VAL A 323 14.20 9.59 16.32
C VAL A 323 14.13 8.13 16.73
N GLU A 324 12.94 7.62 17.06
CA GLU A 324 12.70 6.19 17.28
C GLU A 324 11.88 5.63 16.11
N CYS A 325 12.36 4.57 15.46
CA CYS A 325 11.61 3.89 14.43
C CYS A 325 11.03 2.61 15.02
N GLU A 326 9.72 2.41 14.87
CA GLU A 326 9.01 1.29 15.43
C GLU A 326 8.13 0.61 14.38
N LEU A 327 8.05 -0.71 14.45
CA LEU A 327 7.04 -1.45 13.71
C LEU A 327 5.67 -1.09 14.30
N ALA A 328 4.73 -0.68 13.46
CA ALA A 328 3.44 -0.19 13.93
C ALA A 328 2.67 -1.24 14.75
N SER A 329 2.81 -2.52 14.39
CA SER A 329 2.21 -3.64 15.11
C SER A 329 2.70 -3.73 16.56
N GLU A 330 3.94 -3.35 16.85
CA GLU A 330 4.51 -3.40 18.22
C GLU A 330 4.29 -2.09 18.98
N PHE A 331 4.14 -0.97 18.26
CA PHE A 331 4.18 0.37 18.82
C PHE A 331 3.15 0.58 19.93
N ARG A 332 1.90 0.20 19.73
CA ARG A 332 0.84 0.38 20.75
C ARG A 332 0.95 -0.58 21.93
N TYR A 333 1.53 -1.76 21.74
CA TYR A 333 1.57 -2.81 22.77
C TYR A 333 2.74 -2.68 23.75
N ARG A 334 3.68 -1.75 23.49
CA ARG A 334 4.83 -1.50 24.37
C ARG A 334 4.69 -0.28 25.27
N ASP A 335 3.50 0.33 25.33
CA ASP A 335 3.20 1.55 26.10
C ASP A 335 4.22 2.69 25.85
N PRO A 336 4.27 3.26 24.62
CA PRO A 336 5.22 4.31 24.28
C PRO A 336 4.94 5.59 25.09
N VAL A 337 6.00 6.24 25.56
CA VAL A 337 5.88 7.55 26.23
C VAL A 337 5.69 8.62 25.17
N LEU A 338 4.46 9.11 25.07
CA LEU A 338 4.01 10.11 24.10
C LEU A 338 3.39 11.30 24.83
N ASP A 339 3.65 12.50 24.33
CA ASP A 339 3.06 13.75 24.82
C ASP A 339 2.86 14.75 23.66
N ARG A 340 2.47 15.98 24.00
CA ARG A 340 2.18 17.04 23.00
C ARG A 340 3.40 17.51 22.22
N ASP A 341 4.59 17.32 22.77
CA ASP A 341 5.86 17.73 22.15
C ASP A 341 6.47 16.55 21.36
N THR A 342 5.78 15.41 21.34
CA THR A 342 6.13 14.27 20.50
C THR A 342 5.47 14.38 19.12
N LEU A 343 6.28 14.20 18.06
CA LEU A 343 5.79 14.01 16.70
C LEU A 343 5.82 12.54 16.31
N VAL A 344 4.68 12.00 15.88
CA VAL A 344 4.58 10.67 15.27
C VAL A 344 4.44 10.83 13.75
N VAL A 345 5.44 10.36 13.01
CA VAL A 345 5.44 10.27 11.54
C VAL A 345 4.95 8.89 11.15
N ALA A 346 3.73 8.81 10.62
CA ALA A 346 3.13 7.57 10.16
C ALA A 346 3.33 7.41 8.65
N ILE A 347 4.00 6.33 8.22
CA ILE A 347 4.29 6.08 6.80
C ILE A 347 3.44 4.92 6.30
N SER A 348 2.60 5.15 5.29
CA SER A 348 1.82 4.09 4.65
C SER A 348 1.55 4.44 3.19
N GLN A 349 1.93 3.54 2.27
CA GLN A 349 1.64 3.71 0.85
C GLN A 349 0.14 3.80 0.59
N SER A 350 -0.66 2.89 1.15
CA SER A 350 -2.10 2.82 0.94
C SER A 350 -2.88 3.80 1.82
N GLY A 351 -2.31 4.22 2.96
CA GLY A 351 -3.00 5.02 3.97
C GLY A 351 -4.09 4.25 4.73
N GLU A 352 -4.11 2.92 4.58
CA GLU A 352 -5.16 2.02 5.09
C GLU A 352 -4.55 0.79 5.80
N THR A 353 -3.25 0.81 6.08
CA THR A 353 -2.58 -0.28 6.82
C THR A 353 -3.10 -0.31 8.27
N ALA A 354 -3.72 -1.42 8.68
CA ALA A 354 -4.43 -1.54 9.96
C ALA A 354 -3.55 -1.18 11.16
N ASP A 355 -2.38 -1.83 11.30
CA ASP A 355 -1.44 -1.55 12.40
C ASP A 355 -1.00 -0.09 12.45
N THR A 356 -0.68 0.51 11.30
CA THR A 356 -0.24 1.91 11.22
C THR A 356 -1.38 2.86 11.60
N LEU A 357 -2.61 2.57 11.16
CA LEU A 357 -3.79 3.35 11.53
C LEU A 357 -4.05 3.30 13.03
N GLU A 358 -3.92 2.12 13.64
CA GLU A 358 -4.07 1.95 15.08
C GLU A 358 -2.96 2.65 15.88
N ALA A 359 -1.72 2.63 15.38
CA ALA A 359 -0.63 3.42 15.94
C ALA A 359 -0.92 4.93 15.89
N VAL A 360 -1.51 5.43 14.80
CA VAL A 360 -1.95 6.83 14.66
C VAL A 360 -3.02 7.17 15.69
N ARG A 361 -4.05 6.33 15.84
CA ARG A 361 -5.13 6.53 16.82
C ARG A 361 -4.58 6.57 18.25
N HIS A 362 -3.75 5.58 18.59
CA HIS A 362 -3.10 5.51 19.89
C HIS A 362 -2.26 6.77 20.19
N ALA A 363 -1.46 7.24 19.23
CA ALA A 363 -0.67 8.46 19.38
C ALA A 363 -1.54 9.69 19.68
N ARG A 364 -2.68 9.84 18.99
CA ARG A 364 -3.61 10.95 19.19
C ARG A 364 -4.33 10.90 20.52
N GLU A 365 -4.70 9.70 20.99
CA GLU A 365 -5.27 9.51 22.32
C GLU A 365 -4.32 10.02 23.41
N GLN A 366 -3.02 9.76 23.23
CA GLN A 366 -1.93 10.26 24.08
C GLN A 366 -1.53 11.72 23.80
N LYS A 367 -2.25 12.43 22.94
CA LYS A 367 -2.05 13.85 22.58
C LYS A 367 -0.77 14.16 21.80
N ALA A 368 -0.10 13.15 21.24
CA ALA A 368 0.98 13.40 20.29
C ALA A 368 0.48 14.00 18.99
N ARG A 369 1.33 14.78 18.35
CA ARG A 369 1.10 15.34 17.01
C ARG A 369 1.36 14.24 15.98
N VAL A 370 0.51 14.13 14.96
CA VAL A 370 0.67 13.11 13.91
C VAL A 370 0.88 13.75 12.54
N LEU A 371 1.92 13.29 11.83
CA LEU A 371 2.16 13.62 10.43
C LEU A 371 2.12 12.34 9.59
N ALA A 372 1.26 12.30 8.57
CA ALA A 372 1.19 11.18 7.63
C ALA A 372 2.07 11.42 6.40
N ILE A 373 2.81 10.39 6.00
CA ILE A 373 3.40 10.28 4.66
C ILE A 373 2.62 9.19 3.91
N CYS A 374 1.92 9.57 2.84
CA CYS A 374 1.00 8.67 2.14
C CYS A 374 1.02 8.83 0.62
N ASN A 375 0.71 7.78 -0.14
CA ASN A 375 0.56 7.89 -1.60
C ASN A 375 -0.89 8.05 -2.05
N THR A 376 -1.85 7.69 -1.20
CA THR A 376 -3.28 7.63 -1.54
C THR A 376 -4.04 8.80 -0.93
N ASN A 377 -4.54 9.69 -1.78
CA ASN A 377 -5.39 10.82 -1.36
C ASN A 377 -6.72 10.31 -0.78
N GLY A 378 -7.21 10.98 0.26
CA GLY A 378 -8.49 10.65 0.90
C GLY A 378 -8.48 9.37 1.75
N ALA A 379 -7.32 8.73 1.92
CA ALA A 379 -7.15 7.56 2.76
C ALA A 379 -7.34 7.88 4.25
N GLN A 380 -7.53 6.85 5.08
CA GLN A 380 -7.86 7.03 6.49
C GLN A 380 -6.73 7.66 7.31
N ILE A 381 -5.49 7.19 7.17
CA ILE A 381 -4.34 7.71 7.92
C ILE A 381 -4.13 9.23 7.70
N PRO A 382 -4.08 9.75 6.46
CA PRO A 382 -4.04 11.20 6.21
C PRO A 382 -5.17 11.99 6.90
N ARG A 383 -6.41 11.51 6.81
CA ARG A 383 -7.57 12.19 7.39
C ARG A 383 -7.47 12.31 8.91
N GLU A 384 -6.98 11.26 9.55
CA GLU A 384 -6.79 11.21 11.01
C GLU A 384 -5.50 11.89 11.47
N SER A 385 -4.63 12.39 10.59
CA SER A 385 -3.37 13.05 10.98
C SER A 385 -3.55 14.57 11.15
N ASP A 386 -2.59 15.25 11.78
CA ASP A 386 -2.57 16.72 11.93
C ASP A 386 -1.83 17.40 10.77
N ALA A 387 -0.91 16.69 10.12
CA ALA A 387 -0.28 17.11 8.87
C ALA A 387 -0.16 15.93 7.90
N VAL A 388 -0.08 16.24 6.60
CA VAL A 388 0.07 15.23 5.54
C VAL A 388 1.08 15.71 4.51
N LEU A 389 1.92 14.78 4.08
CA LEU A 389 2.76 14.89 2.90
C LEU A 389 2.46 13.72 1.96
N TYR A 390 1.96 14.02 0.78
CA TYR A 390 1.65 13.02 -0.23
C TYR A 390 2.86 12.74 -1.12
N THR A 391 3.14 11.48 -1.38
CA THR A 391 4.28 11.10 -2.22
C THR A 391 4.04 11.34 -3.70
N HIS A 392 2.78 11.43 -4.15
CA HIS A 392 2.45 11.65 -5.57
C HIS A 392 3.19 10.72 -6.55
N ALA A 393 3.51 9.49 -6.14
CA ALA A 393 4.25 8.52 -6.94
C ALA A 393 3.39 7.85 -8.04
N GLY A 394 2.10 8.22 -8.11
CA GLY A 394 1.10 7.55 -8.93
C GLY A 394 0.71 6.18 -8.36
N PRO A 395 -0.23 5.46 -9.01
CA PRO A 395 -0.61 4.12 -8.58
C PRO A 395 0.57 3.16 -8.67
N GLU A 396 0.70 2.29 -7.67
CA GLU A 396 1.68 1.20 -7.63
C GLU A 396 0.90 -0.11 -7.51
N ILE A 397 0.92 -0.91 -8.57
CA ILE A 397 0.12 -2.12 -8.77
C ILE A 397 0.91 -3.36 -8.34
N GLY A 398 2.22 -3.41 -8.60
CA GLY A 398 3.08 -4.51 -8.15
C GLY A 398 3.03 -4.65 -6.63
N VAL A 399 2.85 -5.87 -6.11
CA VAL A 399 2.70 -6.09 -4.66
C VAL A 399 3.93 -5.58 -3.90
N ALA A 400 5.13 -5.90 -4.37
CA ALA A 400 6.37 -5.41 -3.78
C ALA A 400 6.57 -3.92 -4.09
N ALA A 401 6.68 -3.09 -3.05
CA ALA A 401 6.91 -1.65 -3.20
C ALA A 401 8.28 -1.35 -3.87
N THR A 402 8.29 -0.37 -4.78
CA THR A 402 9.49 0.08 -5.51
C THR A 402 9.56 1.61 -5.55
N LYS A 403 8.82 2.26 -6.45
CA LYS A 403 8.77 3.73 -6.55
C LYS A 403 8.22 4.40 -5.33
N THR A 404 7.28 3.76 -4.63
CA THR A 404 6.74 4.32 -3.39
C THR A 404 7.77 4.29 -2.26
N PHE A 405 8.73 3.35 -2.27
CA PHE A 405 9.82 3.34 -1.30
C PHE A 405 10.76 4.55 -1.47
N LEU A 406 11.21 4.81 -2.71
CA LEU A 406 12.05 5.98 -3.00
C LEU A 406 11.30 7.29 -2.73
N ALA A 407 10.04 7.37 -3.14
CA ALA A 407 9.19 8.52 -2.88
C ALA A 407 8.98 8.75 -1.37
N GLN A 408 8.79 7.69 -0.57
CA GLN A 408 8.71 7.80 0.89
C GLN A 408 10.02 8.27 1.52
N ILE A 409 11.19 7.87 1.02
CA ILE A 409 12.48 8.40 1.49
C ILE A 409 12.55 9.91 1.22
N ALA A 410 12.22 10.34 0.00
CA ALA A 410 12.20 11.77 -0.35
C ALA A 410 11.19 12.57 0.50
N ALA A 411 9.99 12.03 0.70
CA ALA A 411 8.97 12.65 1.53
C ALA A 411 9.43 12.78 3.00
N ASN A 412 10.05 11.74 3.56
CA ASN A 412 10.64 11.83 4.90
C ASN A 412 11.75 12.89 4.98
N TYR A 413 12.53 13.08 3.92
CA TYR A 413 13.53 14.14 3.86
C TYR A 413 12.89 15.53 3.85
N LEU A 414 11.79 15.73 3.11
CA LEU A 414 11.02 16.97 3.18
C LEU A 414 10.49 17.24 4.59
N VAL A 415 9.98 16.21 5.30
CA VAL A 415 9.58 16.33 6.71
C VAL A 415 10.76 16.72 7.59
N GLY A 416 11.92 16.08 7.42
CA GLY A 416 13.14 16.41 8.16
C GLY A 416 13.61 17.85 7.93
N LEU A 417 13.53 18.34 6.68
CA LEU A 417 13.87 19.72 6.34
C LEU A 417 12.84 20.72 6.88
N ALA A 418 11.54 20.39 6.86
CA ALA A 418 10.49 21.20 7.47
C ALA A 418 10.71 21.35 8.99
N LEU A 419 11.09 20.26 9.68
CA LEU A 419 11.46 20.30 11.10
C LEU A 419 12.71 21.14 11.34
N ALA A 420 13.76 20.95 10.53
CA ALA A 420 15.00 21.73 10.66
C ALA A 420 14.77 23.23 10.45
N GLN A 421 13.91 23.56 9.48
CA GLN A 421 13.45 24.92 9.19
C GLN A 421 12.68 25.51 10.38
N ALA A 422 11.64 24.81 10.89
CA ALA A 422 10.81 25.32 11.99
C ALA A 422 11.61 25.53 13.28
N ARG A 423 12.56 24.63 13.55
CA ARG A 423 13.46 24.72 14.72
C ARG A 423 14.60 25.71 14.54
N GLY A 424 14.89 26.13 13.30
CA GLY A 424 16.05 26.98 12.99
C GLY A 424 17.39 26.28 13.22
N THR A 425 17.46 24.95 13.13
CA THR A 425 18.73 24.20 13.21
C THR A 425 19.52 24.24 11.91
N LYS A 426 18.86 24.62 10.81
CA LYS A 426 19.46 24.96 9.52
C LYS A 426 18.99 26.34 9.09
N TYR A 427 19.89 27.13 8.52
CA TYR A 427 19.55 28.40 7.90
C TYR A 427 18.82 28.19 6.55
N PRO A 428 18.05 29.18 6.05
CA PRO A 428 17.30 29.05 4.80
C PRO A 428 18.16 28.64 3.58
N ASP A 429 19.40 29.13 3.49
CA ASP A 429 20.35 28.76 2.42
C ASP A 429 20.82 27.31 2.53
N GLU A 430 20.98 26.80 3.76
CA GLU A 430 21.28 25.38 3.99
C GLU A 430 20.08 24.50 3.62
N VAL A 431 18.87 24.89 3.99
CA VAL A 431 17.64 24.16 3.59
C VAL A 431 17.51 24.12 2.08
N ALA A 432 17.73 25.25 1.40
CA ALA A 432 17.73 25.33 -0.06
C ALA A 432 18.77 24.39 -0.70
N ARG A 433 19.98 24.34 -0.14
CA ARG A 433 21.03 23.44 -0.63
C ARG A 433 20.62 21.97 -0.54
N GLU A 434 20.15 21.52 0.64
CA GLU A 434 19.72 20.12 0.80
C GLU A 434 18.52 19.79 -0.10
N PHE A 435 17.59 20.73 -0.31
CA PHE A 435 16.48 20.55 -1.24
C PHE A 435 16.98 20.41 -2.68
N HIS A 436 17.90 21.26 -3.15
CA HIS A 436 18.44 21.16 -4.51
C HIS A 436 19.27 19.88 -4.73
N GLU A 437 19.97 19.38 -3.70
CA GLU A 437 20.59 18.05 -3.76
C GLU A 437 19.55 16.94 -3.94
N LEU A 438 18.41 17.04 -3.24
CA LEU A 438 17.30 16.10 -3.39
C LEU A 438 16.61 16.23 -4.77
N GLU A 439 16.45 17.45 -5.28
CA GLU A 439 15.89 17.77 -6.60
C GLU A 439 16.74 17.23 -7.76
N ALA A 440 18.04 17.02 -7.54
CA ALA A 440 18.94 16.37 -8.51
C ALA A 440 18.84 14.82 -8.52
N MET A 441 18.21 14.21 -7.51
CA MET A 441 18.16 12.76 -7.37
C MET A 441 17.37 12.02 -8.46
N PRO A 442 16.28 12.56 -9.06
CA PRO A 442 15.65 11.96 -10.23
C PRO A 442 16.65 11.62 -11.35
N ASP A 443 17.59 12.51 -11.66
CA ASP A 443 18.60 12.28 -12.71
C ASP A 443 19.63 11.25 -12.27
N ALA A 444 20.03 11.24 -10.99
CA ALA A 444 20.92 10.21 -10.44
C ALA A 444 20.28 8.81 -10.48
N VAL A 445 18.98 8.70 -10.19
CA VAL A 445 18.23 7.45 -10.31
C VAL A 445 18.11 7.03 -11.78
N ARG A 446 17.86 7.98 -12.69
CA ARG A 446 17.83 7.71 -14.14
C ARG A 446 19.17 7.20 -14.65
N HIS A 447 20.28 7.77 -14.17
CA HIS A 447 21.62 7.29 -14.46
C HIS A 447 21.83 5.86 -13.94
N THR A 448 21.35 5.57 -12.73
CA THR A 448 21.41 4.23 -12.13
C THR A 448 20.60 3.18 -12.92
N LEU A 449 19.49 3.58 -13.56
CA LEU A 449 18.75 2.67 -14.44
C LEU A 449 19.60 2.18 -15.63
N GLY A 450 20.67 2.90 -15.98
CA GLY A 450 21.64 2.48 -16.99
C GLY A 450 22.40 1.19 -16.66
N VAL A 451 22.58 0.85 -15.37
CA VAL A 451 23.30 -0.37 -14.96
C VAL A 451 22.39 -1.60 -14.83
N VAL A 452 21.08 -1.45 -15.03
CA VAL A 452 20.07 -2.52 -14.93
C VAL A 452 20.39 -3.76 -15.78
N PRO A 453 20.87 -3.65 -17.04
CA PRO A 453 21.20 -4.82 -17.84
C PRO A 453 22.25 -5.74 -17.17
N GLN A 454 23.31 -5.16 -16.62
CA GLN A 454 24.35 -5.90 -15.90
C GLN A 454 23.78 -6.60 -14.66
N VAL A 455 22.92 -5.91 -13.91
CA VAL A 455 22.26 -6.48 -12.72
C VAL A 455 21.38 -7.67 -13.09
N ARG A 456 20.66 -7.60 -14.22
CA ARG A 456 19.83 -8.72 -14.71
C ARG A 456 20.66 -9.94 -15.09
N GLU A 457 21.82 -9.76 -15.71
CA GLU A 457 22.72 -10.87 -16.02
C GLU A 457 23.20 -11.57 -14.75
N LEU A 458 23.67 -10.79 -13.77
CA LEU A 458 24.06 -11.31 -12.47
C LEU A 458 22.89 -12.01 -11.76
N ALA A 459 21.69 -11.45 -11.80
CA ALA A 459 20.50 -12.04 -11.21
C ALA A 459 20.22 -13.47 -11.73
N ARG A 460 20.39 -13.69 -13.04
CA ARG A 460 20.22 -15.02 -13.64
C ARG A 460 21.25 -16.02 -13.13
N GLU A 461 22.49 -15.59 -12.95
CA GLU A 461 23.54 -16.44 -12.37
C GLU A 461 23.27 -16.79 -10.90
N LEU A 462 22.59 -15.90 -10.17
CA LEU A 462 22.27 -16.08 -8.76
C LEU A 462 20.94 -16.81 -8.52
N ALA A 463 20.17 -17.12 -9.57
CA ALA A 463 18.83 -17.70 -9.47
C ALA A 463 18.81 -19.04 -8.70
N ASP A 464 19.85 -19.85 -8.84
CA ASP A 464 19.95 -21.16 -8.17
C ASP A 464 20.50 -21.09 -6.74
N SER A 465 20.85 -19.89 -6.25
CA SER A 465 21.38 -19.71 -4.89
C SER A 465 20.33 -20.07 -3.84
N LYS A 466 20.75 -20.77 -2.78
CA LYS A 466 19.85 -21.12 -1.67
C LYS A 466 19.55 -19.94 -0.76
N ALA A 467 20.54 -19.09 -0.57
CA ALA A 467 20.44 -17.90 0.24
C ALA A 467 21.31 -16.77 -0.34
N ILE A 468 20.95 -15.53 -0.03
CA ILE A 468 21.75 -14.33 -0.32
C ILE A 468 21.75 -13.44 0.91
N LEU A 469 22.92 -13.02 1.36
CA LEU A 469 23.04 -12.07 2.47
C LEU A 469 23.22 -10.65 1.94
N PHE A 470 22.72 -9.66 2.67
CA PHE A 470 22.85 -8.25 2.33
C PHE A 470 23.57 -7.52 3.47
N LEU A 471 24.58 -6.72 3.15
CA LEU A 471 25.38 -5.99 4.14
C LEU A 471 25.34 -4.49 3.85
N GLY A 472 25.24 -3.73 4.93
CA GLY A 472 25.39 -2.28 4.87
C GLY A 472 25.81 -1.69 6.20
N ARG A 473 26.18 -0.41 6.18
CA ARG A 473 26.46 0.40 7.37
C ARG A 473 25.80 1.75 7.23
N HIS A 474 25.40 2.35 8.36
CA HIS A 474 24.70 3.63 8.36
C HIS A 474 23.44 3.52 7.48
N VAL A 475 23.23 4.45 6.55
CA VAL A 475 22.12 4.45 5.60
C VAL A 475 22.11 3.24 4.66
N GLY A 476 23.25 2.56 4.48
CA GLY A 476 23.32 1.32 3.72
C GLY A 476 22.71 0.11 4.47
N PHE A 477 22.57 0.16 5.80
CA PHE A 477 21.97 -0.94 6.55
C PHE A 477 20.46 -1.09 6.26
N PRO A 478 19.64 -0.02 6.32
CA PRO A 478 18.25 -0.10 5.86
C PRO A 478 18.10 -0.55 4.40
N VAL A 479 19.02 -0.14 3.52
CA VAL A 479 19.07 -0.60 2.12
C VAL A 479 19.30 -2.12 2.04
N ALA A 480 20.19 -2.66 2.89
CA ALA A 480 20.41 -4.11 2.98
C ALA A 480 19.16 -4.87 3.49
N LEU A 481 18.45 -4.31 4.48
CA LEU A 481 17.18 -4.88 4.95
C LEU A 481 16.11 -4.87 3.85
N GLU A 482 16.02 -3.79 3.08
CA GLU A 482 15.07 -3.67 1.97
C GLU A 482 15.38 -4.65 0.84
N GLY A 483 16.64 -4.77 0.41
CA GLY A 483 17.04 -5.75 -0.60
C GLY A 483 16.72 -7.19 -0.20
N ALA A 484 16.98 -7.53 1.07
CA ALA A 484 16.62 -8.83 1.63
C ALA A 484 15.09 -9.05 1.66
N LEU A 485 14.30 -8.02 1.97
CA LEU A 485 12.84 -8.10 1.96
C LEU A 485 12.30 -8.34 0.55
N LYS A 486 12.74 -7.57 -0.46
CA LYS A 486 12.31 -7.76 -1.86
C LYS A 486 12.59 -9.18 -2.36
N LEU A 487 13.75 -9.72 -2.03
CA LEU A 487 14.13 -11.05 -2.46
C LEU A 487 13.29 -12.15 -1.76
N LYS A 488 12.96 -11.97 -0.48
CA LYS A 488 12.03 -12.87 0.24
C LYS A 488 10.63 -12.83 -0.36
N GLU A 489 10.11 -11.64 -0.64
CA GLU A 489 8.76 -11.43 -1.18
C GLU A 489 8.58 -12.05 -2.57
N LEU A 490 9.56 -11.85 -3.47
CA LEU A 490 9.42 -12.18 -4.88
C LEU A 490 9.96 -13.56 -5.24
N ALA A 491 11.15 -13.89 -4.73
CA ALA A 491 11.89 -15.09 -5.13
C ALA A 491 11.76 -16.26 -4.13
N TYR A 492 11.06 -16.05 -3.01
CA TYR A 492 10.94 -17.00 -1.89
C TYR A 492 12.29 -17.56 -1.43
N MET A 493 13.36 -16.77 -1.62
CA MET A 493 14.72 -17.14 -1.27
C MET A 493 14.99 -16.72 0.16
N HIS A 494 15.78 -17.50 0.89
CA HIS A 494 16.23 -17.08 2.19
C HIS A 494 17.19 -15.90 2.03
N ALA A 495 16.75 -14.72 2.45
CA ALA A 495 17.54 -13.50 2.35
C ALA A 495 17.47 -12.70 3.64
N GLU A 496 18.62 -12.21 4.08
CA GLU A 496 18.77 -11.51 5.35
C GLU A 496 19.72 -10.33 5.22
N GLY A 497 19.31 -9.19 5.80
CA GLY A 497 20.09 -7.96 5.81
C GLY A 497 20.74 -7.75 7.17
N PHE A 498 22.04 -7.46 7.19
CA PHE A 498 22.80 -7.21 8.41
C PHE A 498 23.51 -5.85 8.39
N ALA A 499 23.60 -5.25 9.57
CA ALA A 499 24.59 -4.23 9.82
C ALA A 499 25.96 -4.90 9.76
N ALA A 500 26.85 -4.48 8.85
CA ALA A 500 28.08 -5.23 8.58
C ALA A 500 29.01 -5.35 9.80
N GLY A 501 28.90 -4.44 10.77
CA GLY A 501 29.62 -4.53 12.05
C GLY A 501 29.22 -5.72 12.91
N GLU A 502 27.98 -6.18 12.80
CA GLU A 502 27.42 -7.27 13.60
C GLU A 502 27.81 -8.65 13.06
N LEU A 503 28.42 -8.73 11.87
CA LEU A 503 28.69 -10.01 11.22
C LEU A 503 29.54 -10.94 12.11
N LYS A 504 30.54 -10.40 12.81
CA LYS A 504 31.41 -11.19 13.72
C LYS A 504 30.72 -11.66 14.99
N HIS A 505 29.55 -11.13 15.30
CA HIS A 505 28.81 -11.46 16.52
C HIS A 505 27.88 -12.68 16.34
N GLY A 506 28.08 -13.46 15.28
CA GLY A 506 27.35 -14.70 15.02
C GLY A 506 27.13 -14.96 13.52
N PRO A 507 26.54 -14.02 12.76
CA PRO A 507 26.12 -14.25 11.37
C PRO A 507 27.24 -14.67 10.41
N ILE A 508 28.51 -14.34 10.68
CA ILE A 508 29.65 -14.77 9.88
C ILE A 508 29.78 -16.30 9.77
N ALA A 509 29.18 -17.05 10.70
CA ALA A 509 29.14 -18.51 10.66
C ALA A 509 28.32 -19.07 9.49
N LEU A 510 27.45 -18.25 8.88
CA LEU A 510 26.70 -18.61 7.68
C LEU A 510 27.55 -18.56 6.40
N ILE A 511 28.70 -17.88 6.43
CA ILE A 511 29.53 -17.71 5.24
C ILE A 511 30.18 -19.05 4.85
N GLU A 512 29.86 -19.50 3.65
CA GLU A 512 30.46 -20.67 3.01
C GLU A 512 30.92 -20.35 1.59
N GLN A 513 31.67 -21.29 0.98
CA GLN A 513 32.22 -21.12 -0.36
C GLN A 513 31.11 -20.88 -1.39
N GLY A 514 31.16 -19.74 -2.07
CA GLY A 514 30.24 -19.33 -3.12
C GLY A 514 28.97 -18.64 -2.63
N LEU A 515 28.74 -18.51 -1.31
CA LEU A 515 27.55 -17.81 -0.79
C LEU A 515 27.53 -16.35 -1.29
N PRO A 516 26.49 -15.92 -2.02
CA PRO A 516 26.40 -14.55 -2.49
C PRO A 516 26.13 -13.58 -1.34
N VAL A 517 26.92 -12.52 -1.29
CA VAL A 517 26.76 -11.42 -0.33
C VAL A 517 26.73 -10.11 -1.11
N VAL A 518 25.60 -9.41 -1.04
CA VAL A 518 25.40 -8.10 -1.67
C VAL A 518 25.75 -7.01 -0.67
N ILE A 519 26.59 -6.05 -1.04
CA ILE A 519 27.11 -5.02 -0.14
C ILE A 519 26.84 -3.62 -0.69
N ALA A 520 26.16 -2.78 0.09
CA ALA A 520 26.02 -1.35 -0.21
C ALA A 520 27.16 -0.55 0.45
N MET A 521 28.09 -0.05 -0.36
CA MET A 521 29.29 0.66 0.12
C MET A 521 29.01 2.13 0.44
N PRO A 522 29.31 2.62 1.65
CA PRO A 522 29.29 4.06 1.94
C PRO A 522 30.27 4.82 1.03
N SER A 523 30.03 6.10 0.75
CA SER A 523 30.96 6.92 -0.04
C SER A 523 32.37 6.98 0.59
N PRO A 524 33.46 6.74 -0.18
CA PRO A 524 34.84 6.95 0.27
C PRO A 524 35.12 8.43 0.61
N LYS A 525 34.43 9.38 -0.03
CA LYS A 525 34.59 10.83 0.24
C LYS A 525 33.71 11.29 1.40
N GLY A 526 32.44 10.90 1.42
CA GLY A 526 31.48 11.36 2.44
C GLY A 526 31.65 10.70 3.81
N ARG A 527 32.11 9.44 3.84
CA ARG A 527 32.26 8.64 5.07
C ARG A 527 33.48 7.70 5.00
N ALA A 528 34.66 8.24 4.68
CA ALA A 528 35.92 7.50 4.54
C ALA A 528 36.18 6.45 5.64
N VAL A 529 35.90 6.78 6.90
CA VAL A 529 36.07 5.85 8.02
C VAL A 529 35.10 4.66 7.94
N LEU A 530 33.82 4.90 7.63
CA LEU A 530 32.84 3.82 7.49
C LEU A 530 33.13 2.95 6.26
N HIS A 531 33.55 3.59 5.16
CA HIS A 531 34.00 2.92 3.96
C HIS A 531 35.14 1.94 4.27
N ALA A 532 36.22 2.41 4.89
CA ALA A 532 37.35 1.57 5.26
C ALA A 532 36.97 0.42 6.22
N LYS A 533 36.02 0.65 7.14
CA LYS A 533 35.49 -0.40 8.03
C LYS A 533 34.71 -1.46 7.24
N LEU A 534 33.91 -1.06 6.25
CA LEU A 534 33.16 -1.99 5.43
C LEU A 534 34.07 -2.79 4.49
N LEU A 535 35.10 -2.18 3.89
CA LEU A 535 36.14 -2.91 3.16
C LEU A 535 36.78 -4.02 4.00
N SER A 536 37.09 -3.73 5.28
CA SER A 536 37.59 -4.75 6.21
C SER A 536 36.59 -5.89 6.40
N ASN A 537 35.29 -5.58 6.50
CA ASN A 537 34.24 -6.60 6.62
C ASN A 537 34.12 -7.44 5.33
N ILE A 538 34.27 -6.85 4.14
CA ILE A 538 34.26 -7.58 2.87
C ILE A 538 35.45 -8.54 2.79
N ASN A 539 36.66 -8.08 3.12
CA ASN A 539 37.84 -8.94 3.14
C ASN A 539 37.67 -10.16 4.07
N GLU A 540 36.98 -9.98 5.21
CA GLU A 540 36.71 -11.06 6.16
C GLU A 540 35.78 -12.14 5.59
N ILE A 541 34.75 -11.77 4.84
CA ILE A 541 33.84 -12.73 4.21
C ILE A 541 34.45 -13.39 2.98
N GLN A 542 35.24 -12.66 2.19
CA GLN A 542 35.97 -13.22 1.05
C GLN A 542 36.98 -14.27 1.50
N ALA A 543 37.69 -14.02 2.60
CA ALA A 543 38.61 -15.00 3.20
C ALA A 543 37.91 -16.31 3.65
N ARG A 544 36.57 -16.32 3.71
CA ARG A 544 35.74 -17.48 4.04
C ARG A 544 34.97 -18.03 2.83
N GLY A 545 35.26 -17.51 1.63
CA GLY A 545 34.72 -18.00 0.37
C GLY A 545 33.45 -17.31 -0.11
N ALA A 546 33.00 -16.22 0.52
CA ALA A 546 31.83 -15.48 0.04
C ALA A 546 32.05 -14.94 -1.38
N ARG A 547 31.00 -15.00 -2.21
CA ARG A 547 30.93 -14.33 -3.51
C ARG A 547 30.39 -12.92 -3.30
N THR A 548 31.22 -11.93 -3.52
CA THR A 548 30.96 -10.53 -3.19
C THR A 548 30.39 -9.74 -4.35
N ILE A 549 29.21 -9.15 -4.14
CA ILE A 549 28.52 -8.28 -5.09
C ILE A 549 28.47 -6.90 -4.47
N VAL A 550 29.29 -5.97 -4.96
CA VAL A 550 29.51 -4.67 -4.34
C VAL A 550 28.81 -3.58 -5.13
N ILE A 551 27.95 -2.81 -4.48
CA ILE A 551 27.34 -1.59 -5.00
C ILE A 551 28.13 -0.41 -4.44
N ALA A 552 28.81 0.34 -5.29
CA ALA A 552 29.70 1.44 -4.90
C ALA A 552 29.54 2.66 -5.80
N GLU A 553 30.01 3.82 -5.34
CA GLU A 553 30.00 5.03 -6.17
C GLU A 553 30.97 4.90 -7.36
N GLU A 554 30.62 5.47 -8.50
CA GLU A 554 31.49 5.55 -9.68
C GLU A 554 32.85 6.16 -9.34
N GLY A 555 33.91 5.51 -9.82
CA GLY A 555 35.29 5.94 -9.58
C GLY A 555 35.87 5.54 -8.23
N ASP A 556 35.18 4.71 -7.45
CA ASP A 556 35.75 4.07 -6.27
C ASP A 556 36.66 2.88 -6.66
N ASP A 557 37.91 3.17 -6.99
CA ASP A 557 38.89 2.12 -7.33
C ASP A 557 39.24 1.21 -6.15
N THR A 558 38.94 1.62 -4.92
CA THR A 558 39.38 0.89 -3.72
C THR A 558 38.58 -0.38 -3.47
N VAL A 559 37.36 -0.49 -4.04
CA VAL A 559 36.51 -1.68 -3.91
C VAL A 559 36.80 -2.76 -4.95
N LYS A 560 37.44 -2.41 -6.07
CA LYS A 560 37.69 -3.35 -7.20
C LYS A 560 38.38 -4.65 -6.79
N PRO A 561 39.39 -4.65 -5.90
CA PRO A 561 40.03 -5.90 -5.45
C PRO A 561 39.13 -6.78 -4.57
N PHE A 562 38.05 -6.22 -4.02
CA PHE A 562 37.16 -6.85 -3.04
C PHE A 562 35.77 -7.15 -3.62
N ALA A 563 35.60 -7.03 -4.93
CA ALA A 563 34.32 -7.23 -5.61
C ALA A 563 34.47 -8.30 -6.68
N ASP A 564 33.84 -9.45 -6.50
CA ASP A 564 33.67 -10.43 -7.58
C ASP A 564 32.75 -9.86 -8.67
N HIS A 565 31.77 -9.06 -8.26
CA HIS A 565 30.92 -8.24 -9.12
C HIS A 565 30.83 -6.82 -8.57
N LEU A 566 31.06 -5.83 -9.43
CA LEU A 566 30.95 -4.42 -9.09
C LEU A 566 29.80 -3.77 -9.85
N ILE A 567 28.87 -3.16 -9.13
CA ILE A 567 27.77 -2.35 -9.66
C ILE A 567 28.06 -0.91 -9.27
N GLU A 568 28.42 -0.09 -10.25
CA GLU A 568 28.73 1.32 -10.05
C GLU A 568 27.44 2.16 -10.11
N VAL A 569 27.23 3.01 -9.11
CA VAL A 569 26.10 3.96 -9.03
C VAL A 569 26.64 5.38 -8.94
N PRO A 570 25.91 6.43 -9.35
CA PRO A 570 26.47 7.78 -9.37
C PRO A 570 26.82 8.26 -7.97
N ALA A 571 27.87 9.07 -7.87
CA ALA A 571 28.30 9.67 -6.62
C ALA A 571 27.29 10.75 -6.16
N VAL A 572 26.65 10.52 -5.02
CA VAL A 572 25.64 11.40 -4.43
C VAL A 572 25.93 11.64 -2.94
N PRO A 573 25.35 12.68 -2.31
CA PRO A 573 25.51 12.90 -0.88
C PRO A 573 25.17 11.65 -0.07
N THR A 574 25.92 11.38 1.01
CA THR A 574 25.80 10.13 1.77
C THR A 574 24.38 9.87 2.24
N LEU A 575 23.64 10.89 2.70
CA LEU A 575 22.26 10.71 3.15
C LEU A 575 21.32 10.36 1.98
N LEU A 576 21.61 10.79 0.76
CA LEU A 576 20.75 10.55 -0.41
C LEU A 576 21.08 9.25 -1.14
N GLN A 577 22.22 8.61 -0.82
CA GLN A 577 22.66 7.36 -1.44
C GLN A 577 21.59 6.25 -1.50
N PRO A 578 20.76 6.01 -0.46
CA PRO A 578 19.72 4.97 -0.52
C PRO A 578 18.81 5.04 -1.74
N LEU A 579 18.59 6.24 -2.29
CA LEU A 579 17.77 6.44 -3.49
C LEU A 579 18.40 5.81 -4.74
N VAL A 580 19.73 5.73 -4.85
CA VAL A 580 20.42 5.09 -5.98
C VAL A 580 20.80 3.64 -5.67
N SER A 581 21.24 3.34 -4.44
CA SER A 581 21.70 1.99 -4.10
C SER A 581 20.59 0.95 -3.98
N SER A 582 19.33 1.37 -3.83
CA SER A 582 18.17 0.45 -3.72
C SER A 582 17.70 -0.06 -5.08
N VAL A 583 17.93 0.69 -6.16
CA VAL A 583 17.44 0.36 -7.51
C VAL A 583 18.03 -0.97 -8.03
N PRO A 584 19.35 -1.21 -7.95
CA PRO A 584 19.92 -2.51 -8.32
C PRO A 584 19.32 -3.67 -7.51
N LEU A 585 18.98 -3.47 -6.24
CA LEU A 585 18.45 -4.53 -5.38
C LEU A 585 17.03 -4.95 -5.78
N GLN A 586 16.19 -3.98 -6.15
CA GLN A 586 14.84 -4.23 -6.68
C GLN A 586 14.90 -5.04 -7.98
N VAL A 587 15.79 -4.65 -8.88
CA VAL A 587 16.00 -5.32 -10.18
C VAL A 587 16.53 -6.74 -9.98
N LEU A 588 17.51 -6.90 -9.09
CA LEU A 588 18.08 -8.19 -8.72
C LEU A 588 16.98 -9.15 -8.22
N ALA A 589 16.13 -8.69 -7.31
CA ALA A 589 15.05 -9.50 -6.76
C ALA A 589 14.00 -9.89 -7.82
N ALA A 590 13.58 -8.94 -8.66
CA ALA A 590 12.60 -9.18 -9.73
C ALA A 590 13.13 -10.18 -10.77
N GLU A 591 14.38 -10.04 -11.21
CA GLU A 591 14.96 -10.92 -12.23
C GLU A 591 15.29 -12.32 -11.68
N ILE A 592 15.68 -12.45 -10.40
CA ILE A 592 15.80 -13.76 -9.74
C ILE A 592 14.43 -14.45 -9.69
N ALA A 593 13.38 -13.75 -9.27
CA ALA A 593 12.02 -14.30 -9.21
C ALA A 593 11.52 -14.76 -10.59
N ARG A 594 11.74 -13.95 -11.62
CA ARG A 594 11.45 -14.29 -13.02
C ARG A 594 12.23 -15.53 -13.48
N SER A 595 13.53 -15.59 -13.18
CA SER A 595 14.39 -16.73 -13.55
C SER A 595 13.94 -18.03 -12.87
N ARG A 596 13.30 -17.94 -11.71
CA ARG A 596 12.68 -19.06 -10.99
C ARG A 596 11.25 -19.39 -11.47
N GLY A 597 10.72 -18.66 -12.44
CA GLY A 597 9.37 -18.86 -12.97
C GLY A 597 8.24 -18.38 -12.06
N TYR A 598 8.51 -17.43 -11.15
CA TYR A 598 7.51 -16.87 -10.26
C TYR A 598 6.84 -15.61 -10.84
N ASP A 599 5.60 -15.36 -10.42
CA ASP A 599 4.83 -14.16 -10.76
C ASP A 599 5.35 -12.98 -9.94
N VAL A 600 6.05 -12.06 -10.60
CA VAL A 600 6.69 -10.89 -9.96
C VAL A 600 5.65 -9.88 -9.46
N ASP A 601 4.51 -9.74 -10.15
CA ASP A 601 3.48 -8.76 -9.77
C ASP A 601 2.58 -9.29 -8.64
N LYS A 602 2.35 -10.60 -8.60
CA LYS A 602 1.42 -11.27 -7.66
C LYS A 602 2.10 -12.45 -6.93
N PRO A 603 3.05 -12.17 -6.03
CA PRO A 603 3.69 -13.20 -5.21
C PRO A 603 2.68 -13.87 -4.27
N ARG A 604 2.82 -15.17 -4.05
CA ARG A 604 1.89 -15.98 -3.25
C ARG A 604 1.79 -15.48 -1.81
N ASN A 605 0.61 -15.66 -1.21
CA ASN A 605 0.29 -15.32 0.19
C ASN A 605 0.38 -13.83 0.54
N LEU A 606 0.61 -12.94 -0.43
CA LEU A 606 0.74 -11.51 -0.20
C LEU A 606 -0.37 -10.74 -0.92
N ALA A 607 -0.78 -9.63 -0.32
CA ALA A 607 -1.65 -8.63 -0.93
C ALA A 607 -0.94 -7.27 -0.89
N LYS A 608 -1.31 -6.36 -1.80
CA LYS A 608 -0.68 -5.03 -1.90
C LYS A 608 -0.81 -4.20 -0.61
N SER A 609 -1.93 -4.33 0.09
CA SER A 609 -2.19 -3.63 1.34
C SER A 609 -2.82 -4.59 2.34
N VAL A 610 -2.28 -4.60 3.55
CA VAL A 610 -2.85 -5.34 4.70
C VAL A 610 -3.81 -4.40 5.42
N THR A 611 -5.10 -4.55 5.16
CA THR A 611 -6.17 -3.66 5.67
C THR A 611 -6.95 -4.27 6.85
N VAL A 612 -6.45 -5.38 7.39
CA VAL A 612 -7.01 -6.13 8.52
C VAL A 612 -5.86 -6.59 9.41
N GLU A 613 -6.08 -6.67 10.71
CA GLU A 613 -5.09 -7.21 11.68
C GLU A 613 -5.05 -8.74 11.65
#